data_AF-S8E5R9-F1
#
_entry.id   AF-S8E5R9-F1
#
_cell.length_a   1.000
_cell.length_b   1.000
_cell.length_c   1.000
_cell.angle_alpha   90.00
_cell.angle_beta   90.00
_cell.angle_gamma   90.00
#
_symmetry.space_group_name_H-M   'P 1'
#
loop_
_entity.id
_entity.type
_entity.pdbx_description
1 polymer ?
#
loop_
_entity_poly.entity_id
_entity_poly.type
_entity_poly.pdbx_seq_one_letter_code
_entity_poly.pdbx_strand_id
1 'polypeptide(L)'
;RQLVRLRDMWCRVTGSQAVDRARGLDFTGLEVAHIFPLAAADPTVRKHRKEAAQRISTRELADHPSNAILLRGDLHRYYDTYQFAVYVSQRPVLQAPLERAQQLYLAGFVCQ
;
A
#
# COMPACT_ATOMS: atom_id res chain seq x y z
N ARG A 1 0.58 9.37 7.65
CA ARG A 1 0.32 8.03 8.28
C ARG A 1 -1.12 7.86 8.82
N GLN A 2 -1.63 8.67 9.76
CA GLN A 2 -3.00 8.49 10.31
C GLN A 2 -4.11 8.53 9.24
N LEU A 3 -4.00 9.45 8.27
CA LEU A 3 -4.96 9.54 7.17
C LEU A 3 -5.06 8.24 6.34
N VAL A 4 -3.95 7.54 6.13
CA VAL A 4 -3.92 6.26 5.40
C VAL A 4 -4.63 5.18 6.20
N ARG A 5 -4.37 5.13 7.51
CA ARG A 5 -5.02 4.20 8.44
C ARG A 5 -6.54 4.35 8.43
N LEU A 6 -7.04 5.58 8.54
CA LEU A 6 -8.47 5.88 8.52
C LEU A 6 -9.11 5.70 7.14
N ARG A 7 -8.37 5.93 6.05
CA ARG A 7 -8.86 5.69 4.68
C ARG A 7 -9.01 4.20 4.39
N ASP A 8 -8.01 3.40 4.76
CA ASP A 8 -7.93 2.00 4.35
C ASP A 8 -8.60 1.05 5.32
N MET A 9 -8.43 1.25 6.63
CA MET A 9 -9.05 0.45 7.71
C MET A 9 -8.78 -1.06 7.70
N TRP A 10 -8.09 -1.58 6.68
CA TRP A 10 -7.75 -2.99 6.53
C TRP A 10 -6.40 -3.16 5.82
N CYS A 11 -5.81 -4.35 5.94
CA CYS A 11 -4.70 -4.75 5.11
C CYS A 11 -5.17 -4.95 3.67
N ARG A 12 -4.51 -4.25 2.72
CA ARG A 12 -4.84 -4.33 1.29
C ARG A 12 -4.64 -5.71 0.64
N VAL A 13 -3.81 -6.56 1.24
CA VAL A 13 -3.49 -7.89 0.69
C VAL A 13 -4.38 -8.98 1.31
N THR A 14 -4.54 -9.00 2.63
CA THR A 14 -5.29 -10.06 3.33
C THR A 14 -6.74 -9.72 3.62
N GLY A 15 -7.13 -8.45 3.55
CA GLY A 15 -8.44 -7.96 4.02
C GLY A 15 -8.58 -7.91 5.54
N SER A 16 -7.52 -8.19 6.32
CA SER A 16 -7.56 -8.12 7.79
C SER A 16 -7.90 -6.71 8.25
N GLN A 17 -9.01 -6.54 8.97
CA GLN A 17 -9.51 -5.24 9.41
C GLN A 17 -8.83 -4.75 10.68
N ALA A 18 -8.79 -3.43 10.85
CA ALA A 18 -8.45 -2.81 12.13
C ALA A 18 -9.52 -3.19 13.16
N VAL A 19 -9.08 -3.54 14.37
CA VAL A 19 -9.98 -3.95 15.45
C VAL A 19 -10.52 -2.71 16.14
N ASP A 20 -11.84 -2.57 16.24
CA ASP A 20 -12.43 -1.50 17.03
C ASP A 20 -12.35 -1.81 18.54
N ARG A 21 -12.05 -0.79 19.34
CA ARG A 21 -11.92 -0.90 20.80
C ARG A 21 -12.58 0.31 21.46
N ALA A 22 -12.80 0.23 22.78
CA ALA A 22 -13.40 1.33 23.55
C ALA A 22 -12.63 2.68 23.46
N ARG A 23 -11.37 2.66 23.03
CA ARG A 23 -10.51 3.85 22.80
C ARG A 23 -10.36 4.22 21.31
N GLY A 24 -11.22 3.69 20.46
CA GLY A 24 -11.15 3.80 19.01
C GLY A 24 -10.35 2.66 18.36
N LEU A 25 -9.97 2.88 17.11
CA LEU A 25 -9.38 1.86 16.25
C LEU A 25 -7.98 1.45 16.68
N ASP A 26 -7.79 0.15 16.83
CA ASP A 26 -6.49 -0.46 17.05
C ASP A 26 -5.90 -0.96 15.72
N PHE A 27 -4.89 -0.23 15.26
CA PHE A 27 -4.08 -0.59 14.10
C PHE A 27 -2.87 -1.48 14.47
N THR A 28 -2.86 -2.10 15.66
CA THR A 28 -1.81 -3.05 16.05
C THR A 28 -1.71 -4.17 15.02
N GLY A 29 -0.51 -4.41 14.50
CA GLY A 29 -0.25 -5.37 13.42
C GLY A 29 -0.54 -4.83 12.01
N LEU A 30 -1.02 -3.59 11.87
CA LEU A 30 -1.20 -2.89 10.60
C LEU A 30 -0.26 -1.68 10.48
N GLU A 31 0.48 -1.65 9.38
CA GLU A 31 1.54 -0.67 9.11
C GLU A 31 1.31 0.04 7.78
N VAL A 32 1.69 1.32 7.75
CA VAL A 32 1.60 2.15 6.54
C VAL A 32 2.88 1.96 5.75
N ALA A 33 2.75 1.42 4.54
CA ALA A 33 3.83 1.24 3.58
C ALA A 33 3.74 2.29 2.47
N HIS A 34 4.86 2.94 2.15
CA HIS A 34 4.91 3.86 1.00
C HIS A 34 5.07 3.07 -0.31
N ILE A 35 4.27 3.40 -1.33
CA ILE A 35 4.34 2.74 -2.65
C ILE A 35 5.66 3.07 -3.33
N PHE A 36 5.99 4.36 -3.39
CA PHE A 36 7.33 4.83 -3.71
C PHE A 36 8.05 5.22 -2.43
N PRO A 37 9.28 4.72 -2.19
CA PRO A 37 9.99 4.95 -0.93
C PRO A 37 10.29 6.44 -0.73
N LEU A 38 10.26 6.89 0.53
CA LEU A 38 10.53 8.29 0.88
C LEU A 38 11.90 8.78 0.37
N ALA A 39 12.90 7.89 0.33
CA ALA A 39 14.23 8.18 -0.20
C ALA A 39 14.20 8.60 -1.67
N ALA A 40 13.20 8.20 -2.46
CA ALA A 40 13.08 8.62 -3.85
C ALA A 40 12.61 10.08 -4.02
N ALA A 41 12.29 10.78 -2.93
CA ALA A 41 12.19 12.25 -2.94
C ALA A 41 13.57 12.93 -3.07
N ASP A 42 14.66 12.25 -2.66
CA ASP A 42 16.02 12.76 -2.79
C ASP A 42 16.48 12.71 -4.27
N PRO A 43 16.95 13.83 -4.84
CA PRO A 43 17.40 13.88 -6.25
C PRO A 43 18.48 12.84 -6.59
N THR A 44 19.36 12.52 -5.65
CA THR A 44 20.48 11.57 -5.84
C THR A 44 20.01 10.13 -5.94
N VAL A 45 18.92 9.77 -5.27
CA VAL A 45 18.27 8.46 -5.35
C VAL A 45 17.32 8.43 -6.55
N ARG A 46 16.59 9.52 -6.78
CA ARG A 46 15.55 9.64 -7.81
C ARG A 46 16.07 9.46 -9.24
N LYS A 47 17.30 9.89 -9.55
CA LYS A 47 17.92 9.71 -10.89
C LYS A 47 17.93 8.24 -11.36
N HIS A 48 17.91 7.29 -10.44
CA HIS A 48 17.90 5.86 -10.73
C HIS A 48 16.49 5.24 -10.76
N ARG A 49 15.43 6.04 -10.48
CA ARG A 49 14.03 5.57 -10.38
C ARG A 49 13.09 6.45 -11.19
N LYS A 50 13.11 6.30 -12.52
CA LYS A 50 12.35 7.14 -13.47
C LYS A 50 10.85 7.19 -13.20
N GLU A 51 10.25 6.07 -12.81
CA GLU A 51 8.80 5.99 -12.51
C GLU A 51 8.42 6.77 -11.24
N ALA A 52 9.24 6.66 -10.20
CA ALA A 52 9.06 7.43 -8.97
C ALA A 52 9.27 8.93 -9.23
N ALA A 53 10.21 9.28 -10.12
CA ALA A 53 10.57 10.66 -10.39
C ALA A 53 9.42 11.53 -10.92
N GLN A 54 8.50 10.93 -11.66
CA GLN A 54 7.32 11.62 -12.19
C GLN A 54 6.21 11.82 -11.15
N ARG A 55 6.22 11.02 -10.07
CA ARG A 55 5.11 10.96 -9.10
C ARG A 55 5.43 11.56 -7.74
N ILE A 56 6.71 11.51 -7.33
CA ILE A 56 7.16 11.99 -6.02
C ILE A 56 8.41 12.87 -6.17
N SER A 57 8.21 14.12 -6.56
CA SER A 57 9.29 15.10 -6.76
C SER A 57 9.72 15.83 -5.47
N THR A 58 8.90 15.76 -4.42
CA THR A 58 9.19 16.38 -3.12
C THR A 58 8.90 15.42 -1.98
N ARG A 59 9.41 15.75 -0.77
CA ARG A 59 9.16 14.96 0.43
C ARG A 59 7.68 14.93 0.80
N GLU A 60 6.98 16.03 0.59
CA GLU A 60 5.56 16.19 0.88
C GLU A 60 4.72 15.27 -0.02
N LEU A 61 5.07 15.19 -1.31
CA LEU A 61 4.42 14.25 -2.25
C LEU A 61 4.74 12.79 -1.89
N ALA A 62 5.98 12.53 -1.48
CA ALA A 62 6.38 11.19 -1.06
C ALA A 62 5.68 10.73 0.22
N ASP A 63 5.37 11.62 1.17
CA ASP A 63 4.62 11.28 2.40
C ASP A 63 3.10 11.47 2.25
N HIS A 64 2.62 11.81 1.04
CA HIS A 64 1.20 12.01 0.79
C HIS A 64 0.42 10.68 0.92
N PRO A 65 -0.82 10.67 1.47
CA PRO A 65 -1.60 9.45 1.63
C PRO A 65 -1.85 8.66 0.34
N SER A 66 -1.88 9.31 -0.83
CA SER A 66 -2.01 8.63 -2.13
C SER A 66 -0.80 7.78 -2.51
N ASN A 67 0.37 8.04 -1.92
CA ASN A 67 1.60 7.25 -2.11
C ASN A 67 1.77 6.19 -1.01
N ALA A 68 0.69 5.75 -0.36
CA ALA A 68 0.78 4.79 0.72
C ALA A 68 -0.41 3.85 0.79
N ILE A 69 -0.17 2.67 1.34
CA ILE A 69 -1.15 1.60 1.55
C ILE A 69 -1.02 1.05 2.97
N LEU A 70 -2.11 0.49 3.49
CA LEU A 70 -2.11 -0.20 4.78
C LEU A 70 -1.88 -1.70 4.59
N LEU A 71 -0.88 -2.26 5.26
CA LEU A 71 -0.46 -3.66 5.19
C LEU A 71 -0.39 -4.30 6.57
N ARG A 72 -0.46 -5.64 6.63
CA ARG A 72 -0.06 -6.38 7.84
C ARG A 72 1.46 -6.25 8.02
N GLY A 73 1.94 -6.12 9.25
CA GLY A 73 3.35 -5.79 9.53
C GLY A 73 4.36 -6.81 8.98
N ASP A 74 4.02 -8.09 8.90
CA ASP A 74 4.84 -9.11 8.24
C ASP A 74 4.89 -8.93 6.72
N LEU A 75 3.76 -8.62 6.07
CA LEU A 75 3.69 -8.33 4.65
C LEU A 75 4.40 -7.02 4.29
N HIS A 76 4.37 -6.02 5.18
CA HIS A 76 5.12 -4.78 4.99
C HIS A 76 6.62 -5.05 4.86
N ARG A 77 7.19 -5.95 5.67
CA ARG A 77 8.62 -6.32 5.57
C ARG A 77 8.97 -6.97 4.23
N TYR A 78 8.12 -7.84 3.73
CA TYR A 78 8.30 -8.46 2.41
C TYR A 78 8.12 -7.46 1.27
N TYR A 79 7.21 -6.50 1.43
CA TYR A 79 6.98 -5.43 0.46
C TYR A 79 8.19 -4.50 0.34
N ASP A 80 8.73 -4.02 1.47
CA ASP A 80 9.89 -3.10 1.51
C ASP A 80 11.17 -3.74 0.95
N THR A 81 11.26 -5.06 0.97
CA THR A 81 12.37 -5.84 0.41
C THR A 81 12.13 -6.31 -1.01
N TYR A 82 11.09 -5.81 -1.67
CA TYR A 82 10.73 -6.13 -3.06
C TYR A 82 10.45 -7.61 -3.32
N GLN A 83 10.07 -8.39 -2.31
CA GLN A 83 9.71 -9.80 -2.49
C GLN A 83 8.34 -9.98 -3.16
N PHE A 84 7.51 -8.94 -3.13
CA PHE A 84 6.30 -8.83 -3.94
C PHE A 84 5.98 -7.37 -4.23
N ALA A 85 5.10 -7.13 -5.21
CA ALA A 85 4.61 -5.81 -5.57
C ALA A 85 3.08 -5.80 -5.71
N VAL A 86 2.50 -4.60 -5.64
CA VAL A 86 1.08 -4.37 -5.95
C VAL A 86 0.99 -3.68 -7.29
N TYR A 87 0.05 -4.11 -8.12
CA TYR A 87 -0.24 -3.50 -9.42
C TYR A 87 -1.72 -3.19 -9.55
N VAL A 88 -2.06 -2.14 -10.30
CA VAL A 88 -3.46 -1.84 -10.63
C VAL A 88 -3.88 -2.82 -11.73
N SER A 89 -4.87 -3.66 -11.44
CA SER A 89 -5.48 -4.48 -12.47
C SER A 89 -6.13 -3.57 -13.51
N GLN A 90 -5.72 -3.68 -14.77
CA GLN A 90 -6.36 -2.99 -15.90
C GLN A 90 -7.65 -3.69 -16.36
N ARG A 91 -8.04 -4.81 -15.73
CA ARG A 91 -9.26 -5.51 -16.10
C ARG A 91 -10.46 -4.72 -15.57
N PRO A 92 -11.44 -4.36 -16.42
CA PRO A 92 -12.72 -3.92 -15.90
C PRO A 92 -13.26 -5.01 -14.99
N VAL A 93 -13.70 -4.64 -13.79
CA VAL A 93 -14.42 -5.55 -12.90
C VAL A 93 -15.70 -5.91 -13.65
N LEU A 94 -15.71 -7.07 -14.32
CA LEU A 94 -16.95 -7.73 -14.68
C LEU A 94 -17.67 -7.91 -13.33
N GLN A 95 -18.75 -7.17 -13.14
CA GLN A 95 -19.55 -7.15 -11.93
C GLN A 95 -19.98 -8.59 -11.64
N ALA A 96 -19.22 -9.29 -10.80
CA ALA A 96 -19.71 -10.50 -10.19
C ALA A 96 -20.92 -10.09 -9.32
N PRO A 97 -22.02 -10.86 -9.34
CA PRO A 97 -23.21 -10.53 -8.58
C PRO A 97 -22.86 -10.33 -7.10
N LEU A 98 -23.47 -9.31 -6.52
CA LEU A 98 -23.17 -8.58 -5.28
C LEU A 98 -23.06 -9.38 -3.97
N GLU A 99 -23.04 -10.70 -3.98
CA GLU A 99 -23.14 -11.48 -2.74
C GLU A 99 -21.81 -11.91 -2.12
N ARG A 100 -20.66 -11.85 -2.81
CA ARG A 100 -19.35 -12.20 -2.21
C ARG A 100 -18.17 -11.46 -2.83
N ALA A 101 -18.16 -10.13 -2.75
CA ALA A 101 -16.98 -9.34 -3.12
C ALA A 101 -15.89 -9.38 -2.02
N GLN A 102 -15.30 -10.55 -1.79
CA GLN A 102 -13.95 -10.63 -1.27
C GLN A 102 -13.03 -10.16 -2.40
N GLN A 103 -12.56 -8.90 -2.32
CA GLN A 103 -11.58 -8.34 -3.25
C GLN A 103 -10.24 -9.07 -3.06
N LEU A 104 -10.08 -10.20 -3.73
CA LEU A 104 -8.81 -10.90 -3.90
C LEU A 104 -7.97 -10.13 -4.92
N TYR A 105 -7.08 -9.28 -4.43
CA TYR A 105 -5.92 -8.84 -5.21
C TYR A 105 -4.92 -10.00 -5.26
N LEU A 106 -4.75 -10.60 -6.43
CA LEU A 106 -3.68 -11.56 -6.68
C LEU A 106 -2.33 -10.83 -6.56
N ALA A 107 -1.65 -11.02 -5.43
CA ALA A 107 -0.23 -10.69 -5.31
C ALA A 107 0.53 -11.60 -6.28
N GLY A 108 0.93 -11.05 -7.43
CA GLY A 108 1.82 -11.75 -8.35
C GLY A 108 3.21 -11.82 -7.71
N PHE A 109 3.70 -13.03 -7.45
CA PHE A 109 5.11 -13.25 -7.14
C PHE A 109 5.90 -13.10 -8.44
N VAL A 110 6.73 -12.06 -8.52
CA VAL A 110 7.80 -12.00 -9.51
C VAL A 110 9.09 -12.13 -8.74
N CYS A 111 9.61 -13.36 -8.64
CA CYS A 111 11.00 -13.59 -8.28
C CYS A 111 11.88 -13.10 -9.44
N GLN A 112 12.84 -12.23 -9.14
CA GLN A 112 14.05 -12.07 -9.96
C GLN A 112 15.17 -12.90 -9.32
#